data_AF-A0A0D2MAM6-F1
#
_entry.id   AF-A0A0D2MAM6-F1
#
_cell.length_a   1.000
_cell.length_b   1.000
_cell.length_c   1.000
_cell.angle_alpha   90.00
_cell.angle_beta   90.00
_cell.angle_gamma   90.00
#
_symmetry.space_group_name_H-M   'P 1'
#
loop_
_entity.id
_entity.type
_entity.pdbx_description
1 polymer ?
#
loop_
_entity_poly.entity_id
_entity_poly.type
_entity_poly.pdbx_seq_one_letter_code
_entity_poly.pdbx_strand_id
1 'polypeptide(L)'
;MYTRSSHSCLLQLFLVLAAVISELLAPPNATVDPLDPTTQHIGCGLATVSQLGTALAALEAKLAAAIRGLSNATTQANTTATDAAFAQLTQDLAALTGQVDALEASVAALNATTQQVSADTAAAIAALKVSLQQLAANTTAAVASLKAGLQQLQANASAGIAELMGDLQAVNASTSGLLRVGDAIDAATLGGVAPAGYVRVPTRVALYALGATLQGNLGGRAGADRSCQSDAGRPAGFLNARALLSVSSTDTIAAMPTLYGVPTNLPITSAAGAPIAANWADMLDGSLPASFAGAGVTTSAVSWTGATSSGGYAQGADCAGWSSASSGASGGAGDPTASSNGSYLSGFNITCDSLAAVICLVF
;
A
#
# COMPACT_ATOMS: atom_id res chain seq x y z
N MET A 1 95.00 -28.89 41.93
CA MET A 1 94.38 -30.11 41.36
C MET A 1 93.07 -30.46 42.09
N TYR A 2 92.18 -29.47 42.34
CA TYR A 2 90.97 -29.64 43.17
C TYR A 2 89.72 -28.91 42.61
N THR A 3 89.68 -28.65 41.30
CA THR A 3 88.56 -27.97 40.63
C THR A 3 87.65 -28.90 39.82
N ARG A 4 87.96 -30.20 39.73
CA ARG A 4 87.14 -31.17 38.97
C ARG A 4 86.10 -31.94 39.80
N SER A 5 86.22 -32.01 41.13
CA SER A 5 85.34 -32.87 41.95
C SER A 5 84.02 -32.20 42.36
N SER A 6 84.01 -30.89 42.64
CA SER A 6 82.79 -30.16 43.05
C SER A 6 81.78 -29.96 41.90
N HIS A 7 82.22 -29.99 40.65
CA HIS A 7 81.32 -29.89 39.49
C HIS A 7 80.54 -31.19 39.24
N SER A 8 81.10 -32.37 39.54
CA SER A 8 80.38 -33.65 39.37
C SER A 8 79.23 -33.84 40.37
N CYS A 9 79.40 -33.36 41.60
CA CYS A 9 78.41 -33.56 42.67
C CYS A 9 77.18 -32.64 42.49
N LEU A 10 77.40 -31.38 42.09
CA LEU A 10 76.32 -30.43 41.77
C LEU A 10 75.52 -30.86 40.53
N LEU A 11 76.19 -31.41 39.51
CA LEU A 11 75.53 -31.90 38.30
C LEU A 11 74.65 -33.13 38.57
N GLN A 12 75.09 -34.03 39.46
CA GLN A 12 74.30 -35.20 39.88
C GLN A 12 73.09 -34.80 40.74
N LEU A 13 73.22 -33.80 41.61
CA LEU A 13 72.09 -33.28 42.39
C LEU A 13 71.06 -32.58 41.50
N PHE A 14 71.51 -31.81 40.50
CA PHE A 14 70.63 -31.17 39.52
C PHE A 14 69.90 -32.19 38.63
N LEU A 15 70.57 -33.27 38.21
CA LEU A 15 69.97 -34.35 37.42
C LEU A 15 68.91 -35.12 38.21
N VAL A 16 69.15 -35.38 39.50
CA VAL A 16 68.18 -36.07 40.37
C VAL A 16 66.97 -35.17 40.67
N LEU A 17 67.19 -33.86 40.88
CA LEU A 17 66.11 -32.91 41.11
C LEU A 17 65.26 -32.68 39.85
N ALA A 18 65.88 -32.60 38.67
CA ALA A 18 65.18 -32.46 37.39
C ALA A 18 64.36 -33.71 36.99
N ALA A 19 64.84 -34.91 37.34
CA ALA A 19 64.12 -36.15 37.12
C ALA A 19 62.85 -36.23 38.00
N VAL A 20 62.96 -35.84 39.28
CA VAL A 20 61.83 -35.82 40.22
C VAL A 20 60.78 -34.79 39.82
N ILE A 21 61.20 -33.61 39.34
CA ILE A 21 60.28 -32.56 38.86
C ILE A 21 59.55 -33.01 37.58
N SER A 22 60.21 -33.71 36.66
CA SER A 22 59.59 -34.19 35.41
C SER A 22 58.53 -35.28 35.64
N GLU A 23 58.69 -36.09 36.68
CA GLU A 23 57.74 -37.17 37.03
C GLU A 23 56.52 -36.64 37.81
N LEU A 24 56.66 -35.49 38.48
CA LEU A 24 55.60 -34.83 39.24
C LEU A 24 54.74 -33.87 38.39
N LEU A 25 55.26 -33.38 37.26
CA LEU A 25 54.60 -32.42 36.35
C LEU A 25 53.93 -33.07 35.12
N ALA A 26 53.90 -34.40 35.02
CA ALA A 26 53.10 -35.07 34.01
C ALA A 26 51.60 -34.80 34.27
N PRO A 27 50.83 -34.26 33.31
CA PRO A 27 49.48 -33.76 33.56
C PRO A 27 48.53 -34.89 33.99
N PRO A 28 47.87 -34.80 35.17
CA PRO A 28 46.87 -35.76 35.56
C PRO A 28 45.55 -35.45 34.85
N ASN A 29 45.19 -36.27 33.86
CA ASN A 29 43.81 -36.32 33.37
C ASN A 29 43.01 -37.24 34.30
N ALA A 30 42.57 -36.72 35.45
CA ALA A 30 41.75 -37.46 36.40
C ALA A 30 40.29 -37.45 35.95
N THR A 31 39.73 -38.62 35.67
CA THR A 31 38.28 -38.82 35.52
C THR A 31 37.83 -39.83 36.57
N VAL A 32 36.68 -39.54 37.20
CA VAL A 32 36.10 -40.37 38.26
C VAL A 32 35.31 -41.52 37.62
N ASP A 33 35.53 -42.76 38.07
CA ASP A 33 34.79 -43.93 37.57
C ASP A 33 33.32 -43.86 38.03
N PRO A 34 32.32 -43.92 37.14
CA PRO A 34 30.91 -43.83 37.51
C PRO A 34 30.37 -45.02 38.34
N LEU A 35 31.13 -46.11 38.51
CA LEU A 35 30.66 -47.34 39.18
C LEU A 35 31.21 -47.55 40.60
N ASP A 36 32.30 -46.89 41.01
CA ASP A 36 32.81 -46.92 42.39
C ASP A 36 33.46 -45.56 42.76
N PRO A 37 32.82 -44.77 43.66
CA PRO A 37 33.29 -43.44 44.04
C PRO A 37 34.55 -43.42 44.91
N THR A 38 35.12 -44.58 45.27
CA THR A 38 36.37 -44.67 46.05
C THR A 38 37.63 -44.89 45.19
N THR A 39 37.49 -45.06 43.88
CA THR A 39 38.58 -45.30 42.95
C THR A 39 38.72 -44.17 41.92
N GLN A 40 39.86 -43.47 41.96
CA GLN A 40 40.28 -42.53 40.93
C GLN A 40 41.32 -43.18 40.01
N HIS A 41 41.05 -43.19 38.70
CA HIS A 41 42.01 -43.64 37.70
C HIS A 41 42.97 -42.52 37.34
N ILE A 42 44.26 -42.71 37.65
CA ILE A 42 45.36 -41.81 37.24
C ILE A 42 46.33 -42.64 36.40
N GLY A 43 46.18 -42.63 35.07
CA GLY A 43 47.10 -43.30 34.14
C GLY A 43 47.25 -44.82 34.34
N CYS A 44 48.20 -45.43 33.61
CA CYS A 44 48.29 -46.88 33.37
C CYS A 44 48.86 -47.74 34.54
N GLY A 45 48.75 -47.31 35.80
CA GLY A 45 49.28 -48.10 36.92
C GLY A 45 48.48 -47.90 38.20
N LEU A 46 48.02 -48.99 38.81
CA LEU A 46 47.36 -48.98 40.13
C LEU A 46 48.36 -48.53 41.21
N ALA A 47 48.16 -47.35 41.78
CA ALA A 47 48.77 -46.95 43.04
C ALA A 47 47.69 -46.86 44.12
N THR A 48 47.69 -47.81 45.06
CA THR A 48 46.79 -47.82 46.23
C THR A 48 47.14 -46.69 47.20
N VAL A 49 46.19 -46.27 48.04
CA VAL A 49 46.42 -45.26 49.11
C VAL A 49 47.61 -45.64 50.02
N SER A 50 47.91 -46.94 50.15
CA SER A 50 49.10 -47.42 50.87
C SER A 50 50.42 -47.05 50.16
N GLN A 51 50.44 -47.07 48.82
CA GLN A 51 51.61 -46.68 48.02
C GLN A 51 51.88 -45.17 48.13
N LEU A 52 50.82 -44.36 48.22
CA LEU A 52 50.94 -42.93 48.47
C LEU A 52 51.47 -42.64 49.89
N GLY A 53 51.00 -43.38 50.89
CA GLY A 53 51.51 -43.30 52.26
C GLY A 53 52.98 -43.71 52.37
N THR A 54 53.41 -44.75 51.66
CA THR A 54 54.83 -45.13 51.61
C THR A 54 55.69 -44.14 50.84
N ALA A 55 55.16 -43.50 49.80
CA ALA A 55 55.87 -42.47 49.05
C ALA A 55 56.07 -41.20 49.91
N LEU A 56 55.04 -40.82 50.69
CA LEU A 56 55.13 -39.70 51.62
C LEU A 56 56.13 -39.99 52.76
N ALA A 57 56.08 -41.19 53.35
CA ALA A 57 57.04 -41.60 54.37
C ALA A 57 58.49 -41.69 53.84
N ALA A 58 58.67 -42.11 52.58
CA ALA A 58 59.97 -42.12 51.93
C ALA A 58 60.49 -40.71 51.64
N LEU A 59 59.60 -39.75 51.35
CA LEU A 59 59.94 -38.35 51.16
C LEU A 59 60.33 -37.69 52.50
N GLU A 60 59.58 -37.96 53.57
CA GLU A 60 59.91 -37.51 54.93
C GLU A 60 61.25 -38.08 55.41
N ALA A 61 61.52 -39.37 55.16
CA ALA A 61 62.78 -40.01 55.50
C ALA A 61 63.97 -39.43 54.72
N LYS A 62 63.77 -39.08 53.44
CA LYS A 62 64.79 -38.41 52.62
C LYS A 62 65.03 -36.96 53.05
N LEU A 63 63.98 -36.23 53.44
CA LEU A 63 64.09 -34.89 54.02
C LEU A 63 64.87 -34.92 55.34
N ALA A 64 64.57 -35.87 56.22
CA ALA A 64 65.30 -36.07 57.47
C ALA A 64 66.76 -36.52 57.26
N ALA A 65 67.07 -37.24 56.17
CA ALA A 65 68.44 -37.58 55.79
C ALA A 65 69.21 -36.37 55.22
N ALA A 66 68.56 -35.51 54.43
CA ALA A 66 69.15 -34.29 53.91
C ALA A 66 69.49 -33.29 55.03
N ILE A 67 68.61 -33.12 56.02
CA ILE A 67 68.85 -32.27 57.20
C ILE A 67 70.05 -32.78 58.03
N ARG A 68 70.17 -34.10 58.20
CA ARG A 68 71.32 -34.72 58.90
C ARG A 68 72.62 -34.67 58.10
N GLY A 69 72.55 -34.76 56.77
CA GLY A 69 73.71 -34.54 55.90
C GLY A 69 74.25 -33.12 55.98
N LEU A 70 73.39 -32.14 56.28
CA LEU A 70 73.76 -30.73 56.39
C LEU A 70 74.45 -30.39 57.72
N SER A 71 74.16 -31.10 58.81
CA SER A 71 74.80 -30.83 60.12
C SER A 71 76.27 -31.25 60.20
N ASN A 72 76.75 -32.11 59.29
CA ASN A 72 78.11 -32.65 59.32
C ASN A 72 79.10 -31.92 58.38
N ALA A 73 78.67 -30.86 57.68
CA ALA A 73 79.48 -30.15 56.68
C ALA A 73 79.82 -28.69 57.08
N THR A 74 80.14 -28.45 58.37
CA THR A 74 80.37 -27.10 58.90
C THR A 74 81.85 -26.84 59.21
N THR A 75 82.60 -26.38 58.21
CA THR A 75 83.79 -25.51 58.42
C THR A 75 83.69 -24.27 57.52
N GLN A 76 82.94 -23.29 58.01
CA GLN A 76 83.07 -21.81 57.89
C GLN A 76 83.34 -21.10 56.54
N ALA A 77 83.27 -21.76 55.38
CA ALA A 77 83.24 -21.06 54.07
C ALA A 77 82.06 -21.46 53.17
N ASN A 78 81.34 -22.55 53.50
CA ASN A 78 80.27 -23.12 52.67
C ASN A 78 78.85 -22.86 53.21
N THR A 79 78.71 -22.30 54.42
CA THR A 79 77.41 -22.03 55.05
C THR A 79 76.67 -20.86 54.38
N THR A 80 77.37 -19.79 53.99
CA THR A 80 76.77 -18.60 53.36
C THR A 80 76.12 -18.91 52.01
N ALA A 81 76.72 -19.79 51.20
CA ALA A 81 76.18 -20.17 49.89
C ALA A 81 74.92 -21.06 50.04
N THR A 82 74.90 -21.95 51.03
CA THR A 82 73.72 -22.77 51.32
C THR A 82 72.58 -21.96 51.94
N ASP A 83 72.88 -21.02 52.84
CA ASP A 83 71.90 -20.10 53.42
C ASP A 83 71.27 -19.21 52.33
N ALA A 84 72.08 -18.71 51.39
CA ALA A 84 71.59 -17.95 50.24
C ALA A 84 70.68 -18.78 49.32
N ALA A 85 71.04 -20.04 49.04
CA ALA A 85 70.20 -20.94 48.24
C ALA A 85 68.88 -21.25 48.95
N PHE A 86 68.88 -21.47 50.26
CA PHE A 86 67.67 -21.71 51.05
C PHE A 86 66.76 -20.47 51.08
N ALA A 87 67.34 -19.27 51.23
CA ALA A 87 66.59 -18.02 51.14
C ALA A 87 65.95 -17.85 49.76
N GLN A 88 66.66 -18.19 48.68
CA GLN A 88 66.10 -18.16 47.32
C GLN A 88 64.95 -19.17 47.14
N LEU A 89 65.13 -20.42 47.58
CA LEU A 89 64.06 -21.43 47.54
C LEU A 89 62.82 -20.99 48.33
N THR A 90 63.02 -20.32 49.47
CA THR A 90 61.91 -19.76 50.27
C THR A 90 61.19 -18.64 49.51
N GLN A 91 61.94 -17.77 48.83
CA GLN A 91 61.37 -16.72 47.98
C GLN A 91 60.61 -17.30 46.78
N ASP A 92 61.17 -18.32 46.13
CA ASP A 92 60.53 -18.98 44.98
C ASP A 92 59.26 -19.71 45.40
N LEU A 93 59.26 -20.38 46.57
CA LEU A 93 58.06 -21.01 47.13
C LEU A 93 56.97 -19.98 47.46
N ALA A 94 57.36 -18.83 48.03
CA ALA A 94 56.42 -17.73 48.29
C ALA A 94 55.85 -17.15 46.99
N ALA A 95 56.68 -16.99 45.95
CA ALA A 95 56.24 -16.54 44.63
C ALA A 95 55.28 -17.53 43.97
N LEU A 96 55.59 -18.84 44.03
CA LEU A 96 54.73 -19.90 43.49
C LEU A 96 53.39 -19.98 44.24
N THR A 97 53.41 -19.81 45.56
CA THR A 97 52.17 -19.73 46.38
C THR A 97 51.31 -18.56 45.91
N GLY A 98 51.90 -17.37 45.71
CA GLY A 98 51.17 -16.21 45.18
C GLY A 98 50.63 -16.42 43.75
N GLN A 99 51.33 -17.19 42.91
CA GLN A 99 50.83 -17.56 41.58
C GLN A 99 49.65 -18.53 41.65
N VAL A 100 49.65 -19.49 42.59
CA VAL A 100 48.54 -20.41 42.82
C VAL A 100 47.31 -19.66 43.32
N ASP A 101 47.45 -18.73 44.27
CA ASP A 101 46.36 -17.90 44.78
C ASP A 101 45.73 -17.05 43.65
N ALA A 102 46.57 -16.48 42.77
CA ALA A 102 46.12 -15.72 41.61
C ALA A 102 45.38 -16.60 40.58
N LEU A 103 45.84 -17.84 40.39
CA LEU A 103 45.17 -18.81 39.52
C LEU A 103 43.83 -19.25 40.09
N GLU A 104 43.75 -19.51 41.40
CA GLU A 104 42.50 -19.86 42.08
C GLU A 104 41.46 -18.74 41.94
N ALA A 105 41.87 -17.48 42.15
CA ALA A 105 41.03 -16.32 41.92
C ALA A 105 40.55 -16.23 40.45
N SER A 106 41.44 -16.50 39.49
CA SER A 106 41.10 -16.50 38.06
C SER A 106 40.11 -17.61 37.69
N VAL A 107 40.26 -18.82 38.25
CA VAL A 107 39.33 -19.94 38.05
C VAL A 107 37.96 -19.62 38.65
N ALA A 108 37.92 -19.02 39.84
CA ALA A 108 36.67 -18.59 40.46
C ALA A 108 35.93 -17.55 39.61
N ALA A 109 36.65 -16.57 39.06
CA ALA A 109 36.09 -15.56 38.16
C ALA A 109 35.58 -16.15 36.83
N LEU A 110 36.32 -17.12 36.27
CA LEU A 110 35.89 -17.83 35.06
C LEU A 110 34.62 -18.65 35.32
N ASN A 111 34.55 -19.38 36.43
CA ASN A 111 33.37 -20.16 36.82
C ASN A 111 32.14 -19.25 37.00
N ALA A 112 32.29 -18.09 37.66
CA ALA A 112 31.22 -17.11 37.79
C ALA A 112 30.75 -16.59 36.42
N THR A 113 31.68 -16.32 35.49
CA THR A 113 31.36 -15.89 34.12
C THR A 113 30.62 -16.98 33.35
N THR A 114 31.05 -18.24 33.47
CA THR A 114 30.36 -19.40 32.85
C THR A 114 28.93 -19.55 33.38
N GLN A 115 28.74 -19.43 34.70
CA GLN A 115 27.41 -19.48 35.31
C GLN A 115 26.51 -18.35 34.80
N GLN A 116 27.03 -17.12 34.73
CA GLN A 116 26.30 -15.98 34.20
C GLN A 116 25.89 -16.20 32.73
N VAL A 117 26.83 -16.60 31.87
CA VAL A 117 26.54 -16.88 30.44
C VAL A 117 25.51 -18.00 30.29
N SER A 118 25.56 -19.03 31.13
CA SER A 118 24.58 -20.12 31.11
C SER A 118 23.17 -19.63 31.47
N ALA A 119 23.06 -18.74 32.45
CA ALA A 119 21.79 -18.15 32.88
C ALA A 119 21.22 -17.21 31.81
N ASP A 120 22.07 -16.35 31.23
CA ASP A 120 21.69 -15.42 30.17
C ASP A 120 21.23 -16.18 28.91
N THR A 121 21.93 -17.26 28.56
CA THR A 121 21.56 -18.13 27.44
C THR A 121 20.20 -18.80 27.70
N ALA A 122 19.96 -19.33 28.90
CA ALA A 122 18.69 -19.93 29.26
C ALA A 122 17.53 -18.92 29.21
N ALA A 123 17.76 -17.70 29.69
CA ALA A 123 16.78 -16.61 29.62
C ALA A 123 16.47 -16.22 28.17
N ALA A 124 17.49 -16.09 27.31
CA ALA A 124 17.31 -15.77 25.90
C ALA A 124 16.53 -16.88 25.15
N ILE A 125 16.83 -18.15 25.42
CA ILE A 125 16.10 -19.30 24.85
C ILE A 125 14.63 -19.26 25.28
N ALA A 126 14.35 -18.98 26.56
CA ALA A 126 12.98 -18.89 27.06
C ALA A 126 12.20 -17.75 26.38
N ALA A 127 12.80 -16.57 26.24
CA ALA A 127 12.19 -15.42 25.56
C ALA A 127 11.91 -15.71 24.07
N LEU A 128 12.85 -16.38 23.38
CA LEU A 128 12.67 -16.77 21.98
C LEU A 128 11.55 -17.79 21.83
N LYS A 129 11.44 -18.77 22.74
CA LYS A 129 10.36 -19.77 22.73
C LYS A 129 8.98 -19.11 22.87
N VAL A 130 8.84 -18.13 23.75
CA VAL A 130 7.60 -17.34 23.90
C VAL A 130 7.28 -16.57 22.62
N SER A 131 8.27 -15.89 22.04
CA SER A 131 8.11 -15.16 20.77
C SER A 131 7.66 -16.08 19.61
N LEU A 132 8.23 -17.28 19.53
CA LEU A 132 7.85 -18.28 18.52
C LEU A 132 6.41 -18.80 18.73
N GLN A 133 6.00 -19.04 19.98
CA GLN A 133 4.63 -19.45 20.29
C GLN A 133 3.63 -18.35 19.94
N GLN A 134 3.96 -17.09 20.23
CA GLN A 134 3.11 -15.95 19.87
C GLN A 134 3.00 -15.78 18.36
N LEU A 135 4.12 -15.93 17.63
CA LEU A 135 4.11 -15.88 16.17
C LEU A 135 3.22 -16.97 15.58
N ALA A 136 3.33 -18.21 16.07
CA ALA A 136 2.49 -19.32 15.62
C ALA A 136 0.99 -19.07 15.89
N ALA A 137 0.64 -18.52 17.05
CA ALA A 137 -0.74 -18.14 17.39
C ALA A 137 -1.27 -17.02 16.47
N ASN A 138 -0.46 -15.98 16.24
CA ASN A 138 -0.81 -14.86 15.36
C ASN A 138 -1.02 -15.33 13.92
N THR A 139 -0.11 -16.18 13.39
CA THR A 139 -0.25 -16.74 12.04
C THR A 139 -1.51 -17.60 11.93
N THR A 140 -1.80 -18.43 12.94
CA THR A 140 -3.02 -19.26 12.95
C THR A 140 -4.28 -18.41 12.92
N ALA A 141 -4.34 -17.35 13.73
CA ALA A 141 -5.45 -16.41 13.76
C ALA A 141 -5.62 -15.66 12.43
N ALA A 142 -4.51 -15.20 11.84
CA ALA A 142 -4.54 -14.51 10.55
C ALA A 142 -5.08 -15.42 9.43
N VAL A 143 -4.63 -16.68 9.38
CA VAL A 143 -5.12 -17.67 8.40
C VAL A 143 -6.62 -17.95 8.60
N ALA A 144 -7.09 -18.06 9.83
CA ALA A 144 -8.51 -18.25 10.12
C ALA A 144 -9.35 -17.06 9.65
N SER A 145 -8.90 -15.83 9.91
CA SER A 145 -9.56 -14.60 9.45
C SER A 145 -9.60 -14.50 7.92
N LEU A 146 -8.49 -14.82 7.24
CA LEU A 146 -8.46 -14.84 5.77
C LEU A 146 -9.41 -15.88 5.19
N LYS A 147 -9.47 -17.08 5.78
CA LYS A 147 -10.41 -18.13 5.37
C LYS A 147 -11.86 -17.68 5.52
N ALA A 148 -12.22 -17.06 6.65
CA ALA A 148 -13.56 -16.52 6.87
C ALA A 148 -13.91 -15.42 5.86
N GLY A 149 -12.96 -14.51 5.58
CA GLY A 149 -13.12 -13.46 4.57
C GLY A 149 -13.38 -14.02 3.17
N LEU A 150 -12.65 -15.06 2.78
CA LEU A 150 -12.84 -15.73 1.49
C LEU A 150 -14.21 -16.41 1.38
N GLN A 151 -14.66 -17.08 2.45
CA GLN A 151 -15.99 -17.68 2.51
C GLN A 151 -17.11 -16.63 2.38
N GLN A 152 -16.95 -15.48 3.03
CA GLN A 152 -17.91 -14.38 2.92
C GLN A 152 -17.93 -13.81 1.49
N LEU A 153 -16.77 -13.62 0.86
CA LEU A 153 -16.70 -13.13 -0.51
C LEU A 153 -17.37 -14.11 -1.48
N GLN A 154 -17.15 -15.41 -1.31
CA GLN A 154 -17.83 -16.45 -2.09
C GLN A 154 -19.36 -16.40 -1.90
N ALA A 155 -19.84 -16.23 -0.67
CA ALA A 155 -21.26 -16.11 -0.37
C ALA A 155 -21.87 -14.86 -1.03
N ASN A 156 -21.22 -13.72 -0.89
CA ASN A 156 -21.66 -12.46 -1.49
C ASN A 156 -21.70 -12.54 -3.02
N ALA A 157 -20.66 -13.12 -3.65
CA ALA A 157 -20.62 -13.31 -5.09
C ALA A 157 -21.75 -14.23 -5.58
N SER A 158 -22.00 -15.33 -4.85
CA SER A 158 -23.10 -16.26 -5.19
C SER A 158 -24.47 -15.59 -5.07
N ALA A 159 -24.67 -14.78 -4.03
CA ALA A 159 -25.90 -14.01 -3.86
C ALA A 159 -26.10 -12.96 -4.97
N GLY A 160 -25.06 -12.20 -5.31
CA GLY A 160 -25.12 -11.20 -6.38
C GLY A 160 -25.37 -11.82 -7.77
N ILE A 161 -24.78 -13.00 -8.05
CA ILE A 161 -25.08 -13.74 -9.28
C ILE A 161 -26.54 -14.19 -9.30
N ALA A 162 -27.07 -14.70 -8.18
CA ALA A 162 -28.46 -15.13 -8.09
C ALA A 162 -29.45 -13.96 -8.28
N GLU A 163 -29.15 -12.79 -7.71
CA GLU A 163 -29.93 -11.56 -7.91
C GLU A 163 -29.93 -11.12 -9.36
N LEU A 164 -28.75 -11.06 -10.00
CA LEU A 164 -28.63 -10.70 -11.42
C LEU A 164 -29.34 -11.70 -12.34
N MET A 165 -29.28 -13.00 -12.01
CA MET A 165 -30.05 -14.03 -12.72
C MET A 165 -31.55 -13.83 -12.55
N GLY A 166 -32.01 -13.46 -11.36
CA GLY A 166 -33.40 -13.11 -11.08
C GLY A 166 -33.87 -11.91 -11.89
N ASP A 167 -33.08 -10.84 -11.91
CA ASP A 167 -33.34 -9.64 -12.70
C ASP A 167 -33.40 -9.94 -14.20
N LEU A 168 -32.45 -10.75 -14.71
CA LEU A 168 -32.44 -11.17 -16.10
C LEU A 168 -33.68 -11.99 -16.46
N GLN A 169 -34.11 -12.90 -15.58
CA GLN A 169 -35.35 -13.65 -15.76
C GLN A 169 -36.58 -12.73 -15.75
N ALA A 170 -36.62 -11.73 -14.86
CA ALA A 170 -37.69 -10.75 -14.79
C ALA A 170 -37.75 -9.88 -16.05
N VAL A 171 -36.61 -9.47 -16.60
CA VAL A 171 -36.51 -8.79 -17.90
C VAL A 171 -37.02 -9.71 -19.02
N ASN A 172 -36.57 -10.97 -19.07
CA ASN A 172 -36.99 -11.93 -20.09
C ASN A 172 -38.51 -12.23 -20.03
N ALA A 173 -39.08 -12.33 -18.83
CA ALA A 173 -40.51 -12.48 -18.62
C ALA A 173 -41.28 -11.22 -19.06
N SER A 174 -40.76 -10.03 -18.74
CA SER A 174 -41.33 -8.75 -19.17
C SER A 174 -41.25 -8.55 -20.69
N THR A 175 -40.24 -9.13 -21.36
CA THR A 175 -40.14 -9.17 -22.82
C THR A 175 -41.11 -10.14 -23.49
N SER A 176 -41.87 -10.95 -22.74
CA SER A 176 -43.01 -11.69 -23.33
C SER A 176 -44.21 -10.77 -23.61
N GLY A 177 -44.18 -9.52 -23.12
CA GLY A 177 -45.14 -8.45 -23.45
C GLY A 177 -44.54 -7.26 -24.21
N LEU A 178 -43.25 -7.29 -24.54
CA LEU A 178 -42.59 -6.33 -25.44
C LEU A 178 -42.28 -7.03 -26.76
N LEU A 179 -42.65 -6.41 -27.88
CA LEU A 179 -42.28 -6.83 -29.23
C LEU A 179 -40.77 -7.14 -29.30
N ARG A 180 -40.41 -8.37 -29.67
CA ARG A 180 -39.01 -8.74 -29.88
C ARG A 180 -38.49 -8.09 -31.16
N VAL A 181 -37.19 -7.84 -31.21
CA VAL A 181 -36.53 -7.40 -32.45
C VAL A 181 -36.69 -8.50 -33.51
N GLY A 182 -37.49 -8.23 -34.53
CA GLY A 182 -37.85 -9.17 -35.59
C GLY A 182 -39.29 -9.66 -35.57
N ASP A 183 -40.06 -9.39 -34.50
CA ASP A 183 -41.50 -9.65 -34.50
C ASP A 183 -42.20 -8.67 -35.45
N ALA A 184 -43.19 -9.16 -36.19
CA ALA A 184 -44.05 -8.30 -36.97
C ALA A 184 -44.90 -7.45 -36.03
N ILE A 185 -44.65 -6.13 -36.00
CA ILE A 185 -45.54 -5.17 -35.36
C ILE A 185 -46.78 -5.04 -36.24
N ASP A 186 -47.82 -5.82 -35.97
CA ASP A 186 -49.12 -5.67 -36.62
C ASP A 186 -50.10 -4.91 -35.73
N ALA A 187 -51.23 -4.50 -36.33
CA ALA A 187 -52.26 -3.74 -35.63
C ALA A 187 -52.89 -4.55 -34.48
N ALA A 188 -52.84 -5.88 -34.51
CA ALA A 188 -53.37 -6.70 -33.42
C ALA A 188 -52.46 -6.62 -32.19
N THR A 189 -51.14 -6.60 -32.37
CA THR A 189 -50.16 -6.43 -31.27
C THR A 189 -50.21 -5.04 -30.64
N LEU A 190 -50.74 -4.04 -31.36
CA LEU A 190 -50.88 -2.65 -30.91
C LEU A 190 -52.31 -2.25 -30.52
N GLY A 191 -53.22 -3.20 -30.27
CA GLY A 191 -54.59 -2.89 -29.85
C GLY A 191 -55.40 -2.09 -30.88
N GLY A 192 -55.12 -2.28 -32.17
CA GLY A 192 -55.80 -1.62 -33.29
C GLY A 192 -55.12 -0.34 -33.79
N VAL A 193 -53.97 0.05 -33.24
CA VAL A 193 -53.25 1.28 -33.63
C VAL A 193 -52.28 1.00 -34.78
N ALA A 194 -52.28 1.85 -35.81
CA ALA A 194 -51.41 1.71 -36.97
C ALA A 194 -49.91 1.81 -36.59
N PRO A 195 -49.02 0.93 -37.12
CA PRO A 195 -47.60 0.84 -36.74
C PRO A 195 -46.77 2.13 -36.91
N ALA A 196 -47.22 3.08 -37.75
CA ALA A 196 -46.55 4.35 -37.99
C ALA A 196 -46.45 5.27 -36.75
N GLY A 197 -47.14 4.92 -35.64
CA GLY A 197 -47.12 5.68 -34.39
C GLY A 197 -45.99 5.35 -33.41
N TYR A 198 -45.37 4.16 -33.49
CA TYR A 198 -44.65 3.59 -32.33
C TYR A 198 -43.12 3.44 -32.48
N VAL A 199 -42.55 3.47 -33.68
CA VAL A 199 -41.08 3.49 -33.85
C VAL A 199 -40.67 4.85 -34.41
N ARG A 200 -40.54 5.84 -33.53
CA ARG A 200 -39.93 7.13 -33.89
C ARG A 200 -38.47 7.12 -33.45
N VAL A 201 -37.61 6.45 -34.23
CA VAL A 201 -36.20 6.82 -34.20
C VAL A 201 -36.14 8.23 -34.79
N PRO A 202 -35.68 9.25 -34.05
CA PRO A 202 -35.53 10.58 -34.63
C PRO A 202 -34.62 10.46 -35.85
N THR A 203 -35.11 10.88 -37.01
CA THR A 203 -34.34 10.91 -38.26
C THR A 203 -33.68 12.26 -38.49
N ARG A 204 -33.98 13.24 -37.62
CA ARG A 204 -33.45 14.61 -37.63
C ARG A 204 -33.57 15.22 -36.24
N VAL A 205 -32.82 16.28 -35.98
CA VAL A 205 -33.09 17.24 -34.90
C VAL A 205 -33.80 18.42 -35.55
N ALA A 206 -34.90 18.91 -34.97
CA ALA A 206 -35.62 20.06 -35.52
C ALA A 206 -35.54 21.28 -34.61
N LEU A 207 -35.21 22.43 -35.18
CA LEU A 207 -35.23 23.73 -34.52
C LEU A 207 -36.57 24.44 -34.79
N TYR A 208 -37.09 25.08 -33.76
CA TYR A 208 -38.26 25.97 -33.81
C TYR A 208 -38.07 27.09 -32.79
N ALA A 209 -38.81 28.18 -32.90
CA ALA A 209 -38.83 29.22 -31.87
C ALA A 209 -40.14 29.18 -31.10
N LEU A 210 -40.10 29.63 -29.85
CA LEU A 210 -41.32 29.91 -29.09
C LEU A 210 -42.19 30.93 -29.85
N GLY A 211 -43.52 30.79 -29.73
CA GLY A 211 -44.46 31.71 -30.37
C GLY A 211 -44.39 33.16 -29.87
N ALA A 212 -43.76 33.39 -28.71
CA ALA A 212 -43.53 34.70 -28.12
C ALA A 212 -42.03 35.00 -27.99
N THR A 213 -41.65 36.26 -28.14
CA THR A 213 -40.35 36.76 -27.69
C THR A 213 -40.39 37.00 -26.19
N LEU A 214 -39.30 36.68 -25.51
CA LEU A 214 -39.20 36.72 -24.05
C LEU A 214 -38.03 37.59 -23.59
N GLN A 215 -38.15 38.13 -22.38
CA GLN A 215 -37.03 38.74 -21.67
C GLN A 215 -36.03 37.69 -21.20
N GLY A 216 -34.87 38.11 -20.71
CA GLY A 216 -33.79 37.23 -20.26
C GLY A 216 -34.12 36.37 -19.02
N ASN A 217 -35.22 36.65 -18.32
CA ASN A 217 -35.70 35.79 -17.23
C ASN A 217 -36.51 34.64 -17.81
N LEU A 218 -35.82 33.55 -18.13
CA LEU A 218 -36.41 32.32 -18.65
C LEU A 218 -36.69 31.30 -17.53
N GLY A 219 -36.41 31.64 -16.27
CA GLY A 219 -36.50 30.72 -15.13
C GLY A 219 -35.36 29.70 -15.10
N GLY A 220 -34.18 30.06 -15.62
CA GLY A 220 -33.03 29.17 -15.78
C GLY A 220 -33.24 28.09 -16.84
N ARG A 221 -32.30 27.11 -16.90
CA ARG A 221 -32.38 25.94 -17.79
C ARG A 221 -33.76 25.27 -17.74
N ALA A 222 -34.24 24.96 -16.53
CA ALA A 222 -35.48 24.24 -16.34
C ALA A 222 -36.71 25.04 -16.78
N GLY A 223 -36.72 26.36 -16.55
CA GLY A 223 -37.80 27.23 -17.03
C GLY A 223 -37.81 27.35 -18.56
N ALA A 224 -36.63 27.56 -19.16
CA ALA A 224 -36.50 27.66 -20.61
C ALA A 224 -36.92 26.35 -21.32
N ASP A 225 -36.46 25.21 -20.82
CA ASP A 225 -36.83 23.89 -21.36
C ASP A 225 -38.32 23.60 -21.17
N ARG A 226 -38.91 23.99 -20.04
CA ARG A 226 -40.35 23.84 -19.81
C ARG A 226 -41.16 24.63 -20.83
N SER A 227 -40.75 25.87 -21.11
CA SER A 227 -41.36 26.70 -22.15
C SER A 227 -41.31 26.01 -23.51
N CYS A 228 -40.16 25.45 -23.90
CA CYS A 228 -40.05 24.66 -25.13
C CYS A 228 -41.01 23.46 -25.14
N GLN A 229 -41.05 22.68 -24.05
CA GLN A 229 -41.91 21.49 -23.97
C GLN A 229 -43.41 21.81 -24.07
N SER A 230 -43.84 22.95 -23.55
CA SER A 230 -45.25 23.38 -23.53
C SER A 230 -45.67 24.22 -24.74
N ASP A 231 -44.74 24.65 -25.58
CA ASP A 231 -45.04 25.54 -26.70
C ASP A 231 -45.90 24.86 -27.78
N ALA A 232 -46.94 25.56 -28.24
CA ALA A 232 -47.87 25.03 -29.22
C ALA A 232 -47.25 24.87 -30.62
N GLY A 233 -46.16 25.59 -30.91
CA GLY A 233 -45.36 25.48 -32.13
C GLY A 233 -44.34 24.33 -32.11
N ARG A 234 -44.25 23.58 -31.01
CA ARG A 234 -43.37 22.40 -30.91
C ARG A 234 -43.73 21.37 -31.99
N PRO A 235 -42.78 20.96 -32.85
CA PRO A 235 -43.03 19.94 -33.86
C PRO A 235 -43.52 18.62 -33.24
N ALA A 236 -44.59 18.06 -33.79
CA ALA A 236 -45.12 16.77 -33.34
C ALA A 236 -44.16 15.62 -33.70
N GLY A 237 -44.19 14.55 -32.90
CA GLY A 237 -43.42 13.34 -33.17
C GLY A 237 -42.02 13.31 -32.57
N PHE A 238 -41.69 14.24 -31.68
CA PHE A 238 -40.46 14.22 -30.88
C PHE A 238 -40.79 14.07 -29.41
N LEU A 239 -39.93 13.36 -28.67
CA LEU A 239 -40.15 13.10 -27.24
C LEU A 239 -39.53 14.21 -26.39
N ASN A 240 -38.39 14.74 -26.81
CA ASN A 240 -37.64 15.74 -26.05
C ASN A 240 -37.75 17.11 -26.70
N ALA A 241 -37.81 18.15 -25.86
CA ALA A 241 -37.66 19.53 -26.27
C ALA A 241 -36.79 20.27 -25.25
N ARG A 242 -35.83 21.05 -25.75
CA ARG A 242 -34.86 21.81 -24.94
C ARG A 242 -34.65 23.19 -25.54
N ALA A 243 -34.34 24.18 -24.70
CA ALA A 243 -33.95 25.50 -25.16
C ALA A 243 -32.49 25.49 -25.63
N LEU A 244 -32.22 26.04 -26.82
CA LEU A 244 -30.89 26.20 -27.40
C LEU A 244 -30.12 27.34 -26.72
N LEU A 245 -29.69 27.09 -25.47
CA LEU A 245 -29.05 28.06 -24.58
C LEU A 245 -27.78 27.47 -23.96
N SER A 246 -26.84 28.33 -23.60
CA SER A 246 -25.76 28.07 -22.65
C SER A 246 -26.12 28.77 -21.34
N VAL A 247 -26.02 28.05 -20.21
CA VAL A 247 -26.46 28.50 -18.88
C VAL A 247 -25.27 28.63 -17.93
N SER A 248 -24.24 27.81 -18.10
CA SER A 248 -23.02 27.85 -17.30
C SER A 248 -21.85 27.23 -18.08
N SER A 249 -20.65 27.22 -17.50
CA SER A 249 -19.49 26.54 -18.11
C SER A 249 -19.66 25.02 -18.26
N THR A 250 -20.60 24.40 -17.53
CA THR A 250 -20.90 22.97 -17.58
C THR A 250 -22.22 22.64 -18.25
N ASP A 251 -23.04 23.64 -18.58
CA ASP A 251 -24.30 23.51 -19.31
C ASP A 251 -24.27 24.47 -20.50
N THR A 252 -23.78 23.96 -21.64
CA THR A 252 -23.57 24.72 -22.87
C THR A 252 -24.31 24.09 -24.03
N ILE A 253 -24.56 24.87 -25.09
CA ILE A 253 -25.07 24.34 -26.36
C ILE A 253 -24.16 23.22 -26.87
N ALA A 254 -22.84 23.41 -26.85
CA ALA A 254 -21.88 22.39 -27.30
C ALA A 254 -21.98 21.06 -26.52
N ALA A 255 -22.36 21.11 -25.24
CA ALA A 255 -22.49 19.94 -24.38
C ALA A 255 -23.88 19.28 -24.39
N MET A 256 -24.86 19.80 -25.15
CA MET A 256 -26.20 19.21 -25.18
C MET A 256 -26.26 17.72 -25.59
N PRO A 257 -25.41 17.22 -26.53
CA PRO A 257 -25.36 15.80 -26.82
C PRO A 257 -25.03 14.93 -25.60
N THR A 258 -24.04 15.33 -24.81
CA THR A 258 -23.58 14.55 -23.65
C THR A 258 -24.50 14.73 -22.44
N LEU A 259 -25.09 15.92 -22.25
CA LEU A 259 -25.94 16.23 -21.11
C LEU A 259 -27.40 15.80 -21.28
N TYR A 260 -27.92 15.88 -22.51
CA TYR A 260 -29.35 15.70 -22.78
C TYR A 260 -29.65 14.65 -23.84
N GLY A 261 -28.63 13.99 -24.40
CA GLY A 261 -28.80 12.94 -25.39
C GLY A 261 -29.19 13.43 -26.78
N VAL A 262 -28.85 14.69 -27.12
CA VAL A 262 -29.07 15.21 -28.48
C VAL A 262 -28.24 14.38 -29.48
N PRO A 263 -28.85 13.78 -30.52
CA PRO A 263 -28.12 12.97 -31.49
C PRO A 263 -27.09 13.79 -32.27
N THR A 264 -25.84 13.34 -32.31
CA THR A 264 -24.75 14.06 -33.00
C THR A 264 -24.68 13.81 -34.49
N ASN A 265 -25.30 12.72 -34.98
CA ASN A 265 -25.13 12.23 -36.36
C ASN A 265 -26.38 12.42 -37.22
N LEU A 266 -27.37 13.18 -36.74
CA LEU A 266 -28.61 13.46 -37.45
C LEU A 266 -28.59 14.85 -38.06
N PRO A 267 -29.23 15.07 -39.22
CA PRO A 267 -29.38 16.40 -39.80
C PRO A 267 -30.19 17.31 -38.88
N ILE A 268 -29.82 18.58 -38.85
CA ILE A 268 -30.52 19.63 -38.12
C ILE A 268 -31.34 20.43 -39.14
N THR A 269 -32.64 20.49 -38.92
CA THR A 269 -33.58 21.16 -39.83
C THR A 269 -34.45 22.15 -39.07
N SER A 270 -35.20 22.99 -39.77
CA SER A 270 -36.34 23.68 -39.15
C SER A 270 -37.50 22.72 -38.88
N ALA A 271 -38.52 23.17 -38.16
CA ALA A 271 -39.78 22.44 -37.95
C ALA A 271 -40.41 21.94 -39.27
N ALA A 272 -40.33 22.75 -40.33
CA ALA A 272 -40.83 22.44 -41.67
C ALA A 272 -39.90 21.51 -42.47
N GLY A 273 -38.73 21.16 -41.95
CA GLY A 273 -37.76 20.27 -42.59
C GLY A 273 -36.75 20.96 -43.51
N ALA A 274 -36.66 22.30 -43.51
CA ALA A 274 -35.62 23.00 -44.25
C ALA A 274 -34.24 22.74 -43.61
N PRO A 275 -33.18 22.44 -44.39
CA PRO A 275 -31.87 22.12 -43.84
C PRO A 275 -31.23 23.33 -43.15
N ILE A 276 -30.60 23.11 -41.99
CA ILE A 276 -29.86 24.12 -41.22
C ILE A 276 -28.40 23.70 -41.06
N ALA A 277 -28.16 22.44 -40.70
CA ALA A 277 -26.83 21.85 -40.60
C ALA A 277 -26.89 20.34 -40.89
N ALA A 278 -25.81 19.77 -41.40
CA ALA A 278 -25.70 18.33 -41.68
C ALA A 278 -25.68 17.49 -40.41
N ASN A 279 -25.17 18.04 -39.31
CA ASN A 279 -25.10 17.39 -38.00
C ASN A 279 -24.77 18.42 -36.88
N TRP A 280 -24.60 17.96 -35.64
CA TRP A 280 -24.33 18.84 -34.49
C TRP A 280 -22.97 19.56 -34.57
N ALA A 281 -21.94 18.92 -35.15
CA ALA A 281 -20.63 19.54 -35.32
C ALA A 281 -20.67 20.65 -36.38
N ASP A 282 -21.38 20.42 -37.49
CA ASP A 282 -21.61 21.40 -38.56
C ASP A 282 -22.34 22.66 -38.03
N MET A 283 -23.32 22.49 -37.13
CA MET A 283 -23.98 23.63 -36.48
C MET A 283 -23.06 24.47 -35.57
N LEU A 284 -21.90 23.96 -35.18
CA LEU A 284 -20.98 24.61 -34.24
C LEU A 284 -19.65 25.02 -34.87
N ASP A 285 -19.44 24.73 -36.16
CA ASP A 285 -18.19 25.05 -36.85
C ASP A 285 -18.10 26.51 -37.33
N GLY A 286 -19.21 27.24 -37.19
CA GLY A 286 -19.33 28.65 -37.54
C GLY A 286 -19.95 28.92 -38.91
N SER A 287 -20.31 27.90 -39.69
CA SER A 287 -20.96 28.04 -40.99
C SER A 287 -22.26 27.25 -41.06
N LEU A 288 -23.30 27.81 -41.68
CA LEU A 288 -24.57 27.12 -41.93
C LEU A 288 -24.93 27.25 -43.41
N PRO A 289 -25.42 26.17 -44.05
CA PRO A 289 -26.06 26.24 -45.37
C PRO A 289 -27.20 27.26 -45.46
N ALA A 290 -27.95 27.46 -44.37
CA ALA A 290 -28.99 28.48 -44.26
C ALA A 290 -29.02 29.03 -42.83
N SER A 291 -29.27 30.33 -42.69
CA SER A 291 -29.47 30.95 -41.38
C SER A 291 -30.75 30.43 -40.71
N PHE A 292 -30.86 30.55 -39.39
CA PHE A 292 -32.06 30.12 -38.67
C PHE A 292 -33.33 30.81 -39.19
N ALA A 293 -33.24 32.10 -39.51
CA ALA A 293 -34.33 32.85 -40.13
C ALA A 293 -34.59 32.40 -41.58
N GLY A 294 -33.53 32.17 -42.37
CA GLY A 294 -33.64 31.68 -43.75
C GLY A 294 -34.29 30.29 -43.85
N ALA A 295 -34.10 29.44 -42.84
CA ALA A 295 -34.75 28.13 -42.73
C ALA A 295 -36.17 28.19 -42.11
N GLY A 296 -36.62 29.37 -41.68
CA GLY A 296 -37.94 29.58 -41.08
C GLY A 296 -38.07 29.16 -39.63
N VAL A 297 -36.97 29.10 -38.86
CA VAL A 297 -37.00 28.79 -37.41
C VAL A 297 -37.61 29.94 -36.62
N THR A 298 -37.29 31.18 -36.98
CA THR A 298 -37.77 32.39 -36.33
C THR A 298 -37.81 33.55 -37.34
N THR A 299 -38.69 34.52 -37.10
CA THR A 299 -38.70 35.81 -37.81
C THR A 299 -38.00 36.92 -37.02
N SER A 300 -37.59 36.63 -35.78
CA SER A 300 -36.84 37.58 -34.95
C SER A 300 -35.42 37.76 -35.47
N ALA A 301 -34.93 38.99 -35.46
CA ALA A 301 -33.54 39.32 -35.78
C ALA A 301 -32.57 39.02 -34.62
N VAL A 302 -33.08 38.64 -33.45
CA VAL A 302 -32.27 38.35 -32.25
C VAL A 302 -32.83 37.14 -31.52
N SER A 303 -31.96 36.24 -31.06
CA SER A 303 -32.34 35.10 -30.22
C SER A 303 -31.42 34.93 -29.02
N TRP A 304 -31.97 34.66 -27.84
CA TRP A 304 -31.18 34.33 -26.65
C TRP A 304 -30.39 33.03 -26.85
N THR A 305 -29.11 33.07 -26.47
CA THR A 305 -28.21 31.91 -26.58
C THR A 305 -27.24 31.81 -25.41
N GLY A 306 -26.71 32.94 -24.91
CA GLY A 306 -25.65 33.00 -23.90
C GLY A 306 -24.38 32.25 -24.28
N ALA A 307 -24.18 32.06 -25.58
CA ALA A 307 -23.16 31.18 -26.11
C ALA A 307 -22.04 31.92 -26.84
N THR A 308 -20.89 31.25 -26.97
CA THR A 308 -19.85 31.64 -27.94
C THR A 308 -20.24 31.17 -29.35
N SER A 309 -19.48 31.58 -30.37
CA SER A 309 -19.70 31.18 -31.78
C SER A 309 -19.63 29.66 -32.01
N SER A 310 -18.99 28.93 -31.10
CA SER A 310 -18.89 27.46 -31.10
C SER A 310 -19.84 26.78 -30.10
N GLY A 311 -20.83 27.50 -29.56
CA GLY A 311 -21.80 26.95 -28.62
C GLY A 311 -21.30 26.79 -27.19
N GLY A 312 -20.13 27.35 -26.84
CA GLY A 312 -19.60 27.38 -25.47
C GLY A 312 -20.35 28.35 -24.56
N TYR A 313 -19.90 28.54 -23.32
CA TYR A 313 -20.49 29.49 -22.38
C TYR A 313 -19.88 30.89 -22.55
N ALA A 314 -20.70 31.90 -22.83
CA ALA A 314 -20.27 33.29 -22.82
C ALA A 314 -20.41 33.87 -21.41
N GLN A 315 -19.30 33.88 -20.66
CA GLN A 315 -19.30 34.28 -19.26
C GLN A 315 -19.89 35.69 -19.03
N GLY A 316 -20.89 35.79 -18.16
CA GLY A 316 -21.56 37.05 -17.82
C GLY A 316 -22.58 37.52 -18.85
N ALA A 317 -22.85 36.71 -19.88
CA ALA A 317 -23.83 36.98 -20.92
C ALA A 317 -24.99 35.97 -20.85
N ASP A 318 -25.47 35.69 -19.65
CA ASP A 318 -26.47 34.65 -19.39
C ASP A 318 -27.66 35.20 -18.59
N CYS A 319 -27.81 36.52 -18.44
CA CYS A 319 -28.88 37.11 -17.64
C CYS A 319 -28.98 36.52 -16.22
N ALA A 320 -27.82 36.34 -15.56
CA ALA A 320 -27.69 35.74 -14.24
C ALA A 320 -28.30 34.32 -14.19
N GLY A 321 -27.80 33.42 -15.04
CA GLY A 321 -28.33 32.08 -15.21
C GLY A 321 -29.78 32.06 -15.70
N TRP A 322 -30.14 33.01 -16.57
CA TRP A 322 -31.45 33.23 -17.17
C TRP A 322 -32.57 33.47 -16.15
N SER A 323 -32.25 34.22 -15.09
CA SER A 323 -33.18 34.56 -14.01
C SER A 323 -33.46 36.06 -13.88
N SER A 324 -32.74 36.90 -14.64
CA SER A 324 -32.88 38.36 -14.62
C SER A 324 -33.60 38.88 -15.85
N ALA A 325 -34.50 39.84 -15.64
CA ALA A 325 -35.12 40.66 -16.69
C ALA A 325 -34.74 42.15 -16.55
N SER A 326 -33.60 42.42 -15.89
CA SER A 326 -33.15 43.78 -15.59
C SER A 326 -32.35 44.38 -16.75
N SER A 327 -32.51 45.69 -16.97
CA SER A 327 -31.64 46.46 -17.88
C SER A 327 -30.20 46.61 -17.40
N GLY A 328 -29.94 46.33 -16.12
CA GLY A 328 -28.59 46.31 -15.53
C GLY A 328 -27.83 44.99 -15.72
N ALA A 329 -28.46 43.98 -16.34
CA ALA A 329 -27.84 42.71 -16.67
C ALA A 329 -27.80 42.52 -18.20
N SER A 330 -26.84 41.72 -18.64
CA SER A 330 -26.58 41.45 -20.05
C SER A 330 -26.77 39.97 -20.38
N GLY A 331 -27.28 39.70 -21.57
CA GLY A 331 -27.41 38.37 -22.14
C GLY A 331 -26.79 38.30 -23.52
N GLY A 332 -26.13 37.19 -23.81
CA GLY A 332 -25.59 36.86 -25.11
C GLY A 332 -26.71 36.41 -26.02
N ALA A 333 -26.73 36.94 -27.23
CA ALA A 333 -27.74 36.61 -28.21
C ALA A 333 -27.10 36.32 -29.57
N GLY A 334 -27.71 35.41 -30.32
CA GLY A 334 -27.41 35.13 -31.71
C GLY A 334 -28.13 36.11 -32.65
N ASP A 335 -27.61 36.21 -33.86
CA ASP A 335 -28.26 36.79 -35.04
C ASP A 335 -28.83 35.67 -35.92
N PRO A 336 -30.14 35.34 -35.81
CA PRO A 336 -30.76 34.29 -36.61
C PRO A 336 -30.70 34.55 -38.13
N THR A 337 -30.37 35.77 -38.58
CA THR A 337 -30.26 36.09 -40.01
C THR A 337 -28.89 35.76 -40.58
N ALA A 338 -27.86 35.62 -39.72
CA ALA A 338 -26.52 35.25 -40.11
C ALA A 338 -26.36 33.74 -40.31
N SER A 339 -25.46 33.34 -41.20
CA SER A 339 -25.13 31.93 -41.48
C SER A 339 -23.61 31.67 -41.47
N SER A 340 -22.81 32.61 -40.99
CA SER A 340 -21.35 32.53 -40.98
C SER A 340 -20.74 33.09 -39.68
N ASN A 341 -19.48 32.74 -39.43
CA ASN A 341 -18.69 33.10 -38.24
C ASN A 341 -19.33 32.73 -36.89
N GLY A 342 -20.33 31.85 -36.87
CA GLY A 342 -21.09 31.49 -35.66
C GLY A 342 -21.93 32.64 -35.08
N SER A 343 -22.17 33.73 -35.83
CA SER A 343 -22.96 34.87 -35.36
C SER A 343 -24.41 34.50 -35.03
N TYR A 344 -24.94 33.43 -35.62
CA TYR A 344 -26.25 32.86 -35.25
C TYR A 344 -26.31 32.32 -33.82
N LEU A 345 -25.17 32.10 -33.16
CA LEU A 345 -25.07 31.81 -31.73
C LEU A 345 -24.56 32.99 -30.91
N SER A 346 -23.71 33.88 -31.45
CA SER A 346 -23.05 34.93 -30.67
C SER A 346 -22.88 36.25 -31.43
N GLY A 347 -23.99 36.81 -31.92
CA GLY A 347 -24.01 38.04 -32.73
C GLY A 347 -24.10 39.32 -31.91
N PHE A 348 -24.74 39.27 -30.74
CA PHE A 348 -25.08 40.44 -29.94
C PHE A 348 -24.87 40.22 -28.44
N ASN A 349 -24.76 41.33 -27.73
CA ASN A 349 -24.94 41.40 -26.28
C ASN A 349 -26.02 42.46 -26.01
N ILE A 350 -27.16 42.03 -25.48
CA ILE A 350 -28.33 42.88 -25.25
C ILE A 350 -28.72 42.83 -23.77
N THR A 351 -29.47 43.83 -23.32
CA THR A 351 -29.92 43.91 -21.92
C THR A 351 -31.03 42.90 -21.66
N CYS A 352 -31.08 42.34 -20.44
CA CYS A 352 -32.00 41.26 -20.13
C CYS A 352 -33.48 41.67 -20.07
N ASP A 353 -33.79 42.97 -20.07
CA ASP A 353 -35.15 43.49 -20.23
C ASP A 353 -35.63 43.53 -21.69
N SER A 354 -34.72 43.33 -22.66
CA SER A 354 -35.04 43.26 -24.08
C SER A 354 -35.79 41.97 -24.44
N LEU A 355 -36.67 42.05 -25.43
CA LEU A 355 -37.37 40.88 -25.97
C LEU A 355 -36.55 40.25 -27.10
N ALA A 356 -36.26 38.96 -26.99
CA ALA A 356 -35.63 38.18 -28.06
C ALA A 356 -36.33 36.82 -28.22
N ALA A 357 -36.10 36.17 -29.36
CA ALA A 357 -36.60 34.82 -29.57
C ALA A 357 -35.87 33.82 -28.67
N VAL A 358 -36.56 32.77 -28.26
CA VAL A 358 -35.94 31.58 -27.66
C VAL A 358 -36.06 30.46 -28.68
N ILE A 359 -34.91 30.00 -29.17
CA ILE A 359 -34.85 28.85 -30.08
C ILE A 359 -34.86 27.59 -29.23
N CYS A 360 -35.68 26.65 -29.64
CA CYS A 360 -35.83 25.34 -29.04
C CYS A 360 -35.41 24.28 -30.06
N LEU A 361 -34.90 23.15 -29.57
CA LEU A 361 -34.63 21.96 -30.36
C LEU A 361 -35.52 20.82 -29.88
N VAL A 362 -35.96 19.98 -30.82
CA VAL A 362 -36.63 18.71 -30.55
C VAL A 362 -35.87 17.54 -31.15
N PHE A 363 -35.89 16.41 -30.43
CA PHE A 363 -35.19 15.17 -30.78
C PHE A 363 -35.81 13.95 -30.07
#